data_AF-A0A8C2GX62-F1
#
_entry.id   AF-A0A8C2GX62-F1
#
_cell.length_a   1.000
_cell.length_b   1.000
_cell.length_c   1.000
_cell.angle_alpha   90.00
_cell.angle_beta   90.00
_cell.angle_gamma   90.00
#
_symmetry.space_group_name_H-M   'P 1'
#
loop_
_entity.id
_entity.type
_entity.pdbx_description
1 polymer ?
#
loop_
_entity_poly.entity_id
_entity_poly.type
_entity_poly.pdbx_seq_one_letter_code
_entity_poly.pdbx_strand_id
1 'polypeptide(L)'
;MFPLPMFTPEQVARVCENLEETGDMERLGRFLWSLPAAVPGSAGELLNRHESVMRARALVAFHGGNFEALYQILQSHRFTRESHAKLQDLWLDAHYREAERLRGRPLGPVEKYRIRKKFPLPRTIWDGEQKTHCFKERTRSLLREWYLQDPYPNPSRKRHLAQATGLTPTQVGNWFKNRRQRDRAASAKNRLQQDSSLLPSGSSPECSSEHNTHLQGSSPHRPGSPEENSDCSSGPRGTGASTPDISVSSDSEFES
;
A
#
# COMPACT_ATOMS: atom_id res chain seq x y z
N MET A 1 39.24 20.15 19.46
CA MET A 1 37.91 20.78 19.55
C MET A 1 37.81 21.72 18.36
N PHE A 2 37.22 21.27 17.25
CA PHE A 2 37.09 22.13 16.06
C PHE A 2 36.03 23.19 16.37
N PRO A 3 36.31 24.49 16.20
CA PRO A 3 35.29 25.52 16.31
C PRO A 3 34.31 25.29 15.16
N LEU A 4 33.08 24.88 15.48
CA LEU A 4 32.04 24.70 14.48
C LEU A 4 31.74 26.08 13.86
N PRO A 5 31.71 26.20 12.52
CA PRO A 5 31.23 27.43 11.90
C PRO A 5 29.79 27.66 12.37
N MET A 6 29.51 28.83 12.95
CA MET A 6 28.15 29.30 13.14
C MET A 6 27.55 29.58 11.74
N PHE A 7 27.06 28.54 11.08
CA PHE A 7 26.28 28.71 9.87
C PHE A 7 24.96 29.40 10.21
N THR A 8 24.53 30.34 9.36
CA THR A 8 23.17 30.87 9.46
C THR A 8 22.17 29.79 9.01
N PRO A 9 20.91 29.83 9.47
CA PRO A 9 19.88 28.87 9.04
C PRO A 9 19.74 28.78 7.51
N GLU A 10 19.89 29.90 6.80
CA GLU A 10 19.85 29.97 5.34
C GLU A 10 21.06 29.30 4.69
N GLN A 11 22.25 29.44 5.28
CA GLN A 11 23.45 28.75 4.80
C GLN A 11 23.30 27.23 5.00
N VAL A 12 22.75 26.80 6.14
CA VAL A 12 22.47 25.38 6.38
C VAL A 12 21.47 24.84 5.36
N ALA A 13 20.38 25.57 5.08
CA ALA A 13 19.39 25.21 4.07
C ALA A 13 20.03 24.99 2.69
N ARG A 14 20.87 25.92 2.22
CA ARG A 14 21.58 25.82 0.94
C ARG A 14 22.54 24.63 0.88
N VAL A 15 23.26 24.35 1.98
CA VAL A 15 24.15 23.19 2.05
C VAL A 15 23.35 21.89 1.99
N CYS A 16 22.21 21.81 2.68
CA CYS A 16 21.30 20.66 2.61
C CYS A 16 20.79 20.43 1.19
N GLU A 17 20.38 21.48 0.48
CA GLU A 17 19.92 21.40 -0.92
C GLU A 17 21.02 20.86 -1.84
N ASN A 18 22.24 21.41 -1.75
CA ASN A 18 23.36 20.98 -2.59
C ASN A 18 23.78 19.53 -2.31
N LEU A 19 23.84 19.13 -1.03
CA LEU A 19 24.17 17.75 -0.65
C LEU A 19 23.07 16.76 -1.06
N GLU A 20 21.82 17.20 -1.05
CA GLU A 20 20.70 16.40 -1.55
C GLU A 20 20.74 16.22 -3.07
N GLU A 21 21.06 17.27 -3.84
CA GLU A 21 21.20 17.21 -5.30
C GLU A 21 22.38 16.34 -5.75
N THR A 22 23.49 16.39 -5.01
CA THR A 22 24.67 15.55 -5.29
C THR A 22 24.47 14.10 -4.85
N GLY A 23 23.46 13.81 -4.03
CA GLY A 23 23.14 12.45 -3.57
C GLY A 23 24.08 11.90 -2.49
N ASP A 24 24.96 12.71 -1.91
CA ASP A 24 25.89 12.30 -0.86
C ASP A 24 25.20 12.26 0.52
N MET A 25 24.40 11.21 0.69
CA MET A 25 23.57 11.01 1.90
C MET A 25 24.40 10.83 3.17
N GLU A 26 25.59 10.24 3.08
CA GLU A 26 26.46 10.08 4.25
C GLU A 26 27.02 11.41 4.73
N ARG A 27 27.48 12.25 3.79
CA ARG A 27 27.98 13.58 4.12
C ARG A 27 26.86 14.48 4.62
N LEU A 28 25.67 14.37 4.05
CA LEU A 28 24.47 15.05 4.55
C LEU A 28 24.15 14.63 5.98
N GLY A 29 24.20 13.34 6.29
CA GLY A 29 24.01 12.82 7.65
C GLY A 29 25.04 13.35 8.64
N ARG A 30 26.33 13.31 8.28
CA ARG A 30 27.42 13.86 9.12
C ARG A 30 27.26 15.36 9.34
N PHE A 31 26.89 16.11 8.29
CA PHE A 31 26.62 17.54 8.37
C PHE A 31 25.47 17.83 9.33
N LEU A 32 24.31 17.19 9.15
CA LEU A 32 23.14 17.37 10.01
C LEU A 32 23.42 16.99 11.47
N TRP A 33 24.25 15.97 11.72
CA TRP A 33 24.68 15.58 13.07
C TRP A 33 25.63 16.61 13.70
N SER A 34 26.47 17.26 12.90
CA SER A 34 27.42 18.28 13.36
C SER A 34 26.78 19.64 13.67
N LEU A 35 25.52 19.86 13.23
CA LEU A 35 24.81 21.09 13.51
C LEU A 35 24.58 21.24 15.03
N PRO A 36 24.53 22.46 15.58
CA PRO A 36 24.29 22.72 17.00
C PRO A 36 22.93 22.23 17.55
N ALA A 37 22.15 21.48 16.77
CA ALA A 37 20.85 20.90 17.14
C ALA A 37 20.92 19.93 18.34
N ALA A 38 22.11 19.48 18.73
CA ALA A 38 22.32 18.69 19.95
C ALA A 38 22.26 19.52 21.25
N VAL A 39 22.24 20.86 21.15
CA VAL A 39 22.11 21.77 22.31
C VAL A 39 20.67 22.29 22.38
N PRO A 40 19.91 22.02 23.45
CA PRO A 40 18.57 22.56 23.63
C PRO A 40 18.58 24.10 23.58
N GLY A 41 17.84 24.72 22.65
CA GLY A 41 17.78 26.17 22.48
C GLY A 41 17.17 26.64 21.14
N SER A 42 16.96 27.96 21.02
CA SER A 42 16.26 28.66 19.90
C SER A 42 16.82 28.39 18.50
N ALA A 43 18.11 28.04 18.38
CA ALA A 43 18.76 27.76 17.10
C ALA A 43 18.20 26.49 16.41
N GLY A 44 17.84 25.46 17.18
CA GLY A 44 17.25 24.23 16.63
C GLY A 44 15.86 24.47 16.05
N GLU A 45 15.05 25.30 16.70
CA GLU A 45 13.72 25.67 16.23
C GLU A 45 13.77 26.52 14.96
N LEU A 46 14.73 27.45 14.86
CA LEU A 46 14.96 28.24 13.64
C LEU A 46 15.34 27.37 12.45
N LEU A 47 16.20 26.36 12.65
CA LEU A 47 16.56 25.42 11.59
C LEU A 47 15.37 24.56 11.14
N ASN A 48 14.50 24.15 12.06
CA ASN A 48 13.30 23.36 11.76
C ASN A 48 12.23 24.15 10.99
N ARG A 49 12.35 25.49 10.89
CA ARG A 49 11.48 26.31 10.04
C ARG A 49 11.82 26.16 8.55
N HIS A 50 13.07 25.81 8.22
CA HIS A 50 13.48 25.63 6.85
C HIS A 50 13.08 24.25 6.34
N GLU A 51 12.24 24.24 5.32
CA GLU A 51 11.74 23.01 4.69
C GLU A 51 12.88 22.11 4.17
N SER A 52 13.92 22.70 3.57
CA SER A 52 15.06 21.95 3.04
C SER A 52 15.83 21.20 4.12
N VAL A 53 15.93 21.74 5.33
CA VAL A 53 16.54 21.04 6.47
C VAL A 53 15.66 19.87 6.91
N MET A 54 14.34 20.06 6.99
CA MET A 54 13.41 19.00 7.37
C MET A 54 13.36 17.87 6.32
N ARG A 55 13.39 18.22 5.03
CA ARG A 55 13.49 17.27 3.91
C ARG A 55 14.81 16.49 3.96
N ALA A 56 15.94 17.16 4.17
CA ALA A 56 17.24 16.52 4.33
C ALA A 56 17.26 15.54 5.52
N ARG A 57 16.67 15.92 6.66
CA ARG A 57 16.53 15.03 7.82
C ARG A 57 15.67 13.81 7.52
N ALA A 58 14.55 13.98 6.81
CA ALA A 58 13.70 12.87 6.37
C ALA A 58 14.49 11.90 5.48
N LEU A 59 15.26 12.41 4.51
CA LEU A 59 16.09 11.59 3.63
C LEU A 59 17.18 10.82 4.39
N VAL A 60 17.87 11.47 5.31
CA VAL A 60 18.90 10.81 6.14
C VAL A 60 18.27 9.74 7.03
N ALA A 61 17.11 10.00 7.63
CA ALA A 61 16.38 9.00 8.41
C ALA A 61 15.99 7.78 7.57
N PHE A 62 15.51 8.00 6.33
CA PHE A 62 15.20 6.93 5.38
C PHE A 62 16.43 6.09 5.00
N HIS A 63 17.56 6.74 4.70
CA HIS A 63 18.80 6.04 4.34
C HIS A 63 19.41 5.28 5.53
N GLY A 64 19.27 5.83 6.75
CA GLY A 64 19.69 5.16 7.99
C GLY A 64 18.75 4.03 8.45
N GLY A 65 17.64 3.79 7.75
CA GLY A 65 16.64 2.78 8.14
C GLY A 65 15.81 3.16 9.38
N ASN A 66 15.92 4.40 9.86
CA ASN A 66 15.12 4.91 10.97
C ASN A 66 13.79 5.46 10.42
N PHE A 67 12.89 4.53 10.08
CA PHE A 67 11.59 4.88 9.50
C PHE A 67 10.67 5.57 10.50
N GLU A 68 10.81 5.30 11.80
CA GLU A 68 10.02 5.99 12.84
C GLU A 68 10.28 7.50 12.83
N ALA A 69 11.56 7.91 12.82
CA ALA A 69 11.93 9.32 12.73
C ALA A 69 11.44 9.96 11.41
N LEU A 70 11.52 9.24 10.30
CA LEU A 70 10.96 9.68 9.02
C LEU A 70 9.45 9.97 9.15
N TYR A 71 8.68 9.05 9.72
CA TYR A 71 7.23 9.23 9.87
C TYR A 71 6.90 10.42 10.75
N GLN A 72 7.61 10.62 11.86
CA GLN A 72 7.43 11.77 12.75
C GLN A 72 7.68 13.09 12.00
N ILE A 73 8.77 13.17 11.22
CA ILE A 73 9.08 14.38 10.43
C ILE A 73 7.97 14.65 9.41
N LEU A 74 7.59 13.63 8.65
CA LEU A 74 6.59 13.78 7.60
C LEU A 74 5.19 14.08 8.15
N GLN A 75 4.86 13.69 9.38
CA GLN A 75 3.56 13.97 10.00
C GLN A 75 3.49 15.32 10.73
N SER A 76 4.62 15.86 11.19
CA SER A 76 4.67 17.06 12.03
C SER A 76 4.91 18.35 11.24
N HIS A 77 5.67 18.29 10.15
CA HIS A 77 6.05 19.47 9.37
C HIS A 77 5.24 19.55 8.07
N ARG A 78 4.75 20.75 7.70
CA ARG A 78 4.05 20.96 6.42
C ARG A 78 5.06 21.29 5.34
N PHE A 79 4.97 20.61 4.21
CA PHE A 79 5.88 20.80 3.07
C PHE A 79 5.18 21.52 1.93
N THR A 80 5.95 22.18 1.08
CA THR A 80 5.45 22.80 -0.16
C THR A 80 5.20 21.73 -1.23
N ARG A 81 4.35 22.08 -2.19
CA ARG A 81 3.91 21.17 -3.26
C ARG A 81 5.05 20.62 -4.10
N GLU A 82 6.15 21.36 -4.23
CA GLU A 82 7.34 20.94 -4.97
C GLU A 82 8.04 19.74 -4.31
N SER A 83 8.10 19.71 -2.98
CA SER A 83 8.68 18.60 -2.22
C SER A 83 7.75 17.40 -2.09
N HIS A 84 6.42 17.58 -2.27
CA HIS A 84 5.43 16.54 -2.00
C HIS A 84 5.71 15.23 -2.73
N ALA A 85 6.00 15.26 -4.03
CA ALA A 85 6.23 14.04 -4.81
C ALA A 85 7.35 13.18 -4.20
N LYS A 86 8.50 13.80 -3.91
CA LYS A 86 9.66 13.12 -3.33
C LYS A 86 9.36 12.56 -1.93
N LEU A 87 8.63 13.30 -1.09
CA LEU A 87 8.30 12.86 0.26
C LEU A 87 7.24 11.77 0.30
N GLN A 88 6.28 11.79 -0.64
CA GLN A 88 5.30 10.73 -0.81
C GLN A 88 5.97 9.42 -1.22
N ASP A 89 6.94 9.47 -2.12
CA ASP A 89 7.73 8.30 -2.51
C ASP A 89 8.49 7.73 -1.31
N LEU A 90 9.17 8.58 -0.52
CA LEU A 90 9.85 8.16 0.72
C LEU A 90 8.90 7.50 1.72
N TRP A 91 7.72 8.09 1.94
CA TRP A 91 6.71 7.54 2.83
C TRP A 91 6.30 6.12 2.41
N LEU A 92 6.01 5.94 1.13
CA LEU A 92 5.57 4.66 0.58
C LEU A 92 6.70 3.63 0.59
N ASP A 93 7.89 4.01 0.15
CA ASP A 93 9.05 3.12 0.10
C ASP A 93 9.49 2.68 1.49
N ALA A 94 9.38 3.54 2.50
CA ALA A 94 9.68 3.17 3.89
C ALA A 94 8.75 2.06 4.37
N HIS A 95 7.44 2.23 4.16
CA HIS A 95 6.45 1.22 4.54
C HIS A 95 6.60 -0.07 3.71
N TYR A 96 6.99 0.03 2.44
CA TYR A 96 7.30 -1.14 1.62
C TYR A 96 8.52 -1.89 2.15
N ARG A 97 9.62 -1.19 2.45
CA ARG A 97 10.85 -1.79 3.01
C ARG A 97 10.58 -2.48 4.34
N GLU A 98 9.81 -1.85 5.24
CA GLU A 98 9.45 -2.49 6.51
C GLU A 98 8.63 -3.77 6.30
N ALA A 99 7.66 -3.74 5.39
CA ALA A 99 6.84 -4.91 5.09
C ALA A 99 7.62 -6.02 4.36
N GLU A 100 8.55 -5.67 3.46
CA GLU A 100 9.47 -6.62 2.81
C GLU A 100 10.39 -7.29 3.83
N ARG A 101 10.96 -6.51 4.74
CA ARG A 101 11.81 -7.01 5.83
C ARG A 101 11.06 -7.99 6.73
N LEU A 102 9.83 -7.68 7.11
CA LEU A 102 9.00 -8.56 7.94
C LEU A 102 8.57 -9.86 7.23
N ARG A 103 8.44 -9.84 5.90
CA ARG A 103 8.00 -10.99 5.11
C ARG A 103 9.14 -11.82 4.55
N GLY A 104 10.35 -11.25 4.44
CA GLY A 104 11.51 -11.89 3.83
C GLY A 104 11.39 -12.10 2.31
N ARG A 105 10.47 -11.40 1.63
CA ARG A 105 10.24 -11.51 0.19
C ARG A 105 9.75 -10.18 -0.41
N PRO A 106 9.99 -9.93 -1.71
CA PRO A 106 9.52 -8.71 -2.36
C PRO A 106 7.98 -8.62 -2.38
N LEU A 107 7.46 -7.40 -2.26
CA LEU A 107 6.01 -7.17 -2.23
C LEU A 107 5.38 -7.23 -3.61
N GLY A 108 4.33 -8.05 -3.75
CA GLY A 108 3.48 -8.04 -4.93
C GLY A 108 2.55 -6.81 -5.00
N PRO A 109 1.95 -6.52 -6.17
CA PRO A 109 1.09 -5.35 -6.38
C PRO A 109 -0.09 -5.24 -5.41
N VAL A 110 -0.71 -6.37 -5.06
CA VAL A 110 -1.85 -6.43 -4.12
C VAL A 110 -1.43 -6.05 -2.70
N GLU A 111 -0.23 -6.45 -2.28
CA GLU A 111 0.27 -6.13 -0.95
C GLU A 111 0.69 -4.66 -0.87
N LYS A 112 1.34 -4.12 -1.90
CA LYS A 112 1.60 -2.67 -2.02
C LYS A 112 0.32 -1.84 -1.98
N TYR A 113 -0.77 -2.32 -2.60
CA TYR A 113 -2.09 -1.70 -2.48
C TYR A 113 -2.61 -1.73 -1.03
N ARG A 114 -2.49 -2.85 -0.32
CA ARG A 114 -2.90 -2.98 1.08
C ARG A 114 -2.14 -2.02 1.99
N ILE A 115 -0.83 -1.87 1.77
CA ILE A 115 0.02 -0.96 2.54
C ILE A 115 -0.42 0.49 2.32
N ARG A 116 -0.59 0.93 1.07
CA ARG A 116 -1.12 2.28 0.75
C ARG A 116 -2.46 2.58 1.43
N LYS A 117 -3.32 1.56 1.56
CA LYS A 117 -4.62 1.69 2.21
C LYS A 117 -4.50 1.72 3.74
N LYS A 118 -3.57 0.95 4.31
CA LYS A 118 -3.31 0.88 5.76
C LYS A 118 -2.62 2.15 6.27
N PHE A 119 -1.73 2.72 5.45
CA PHE A 119 -0.90 3.86 5.78
C PHE A 119 -1.08 4.96 4.71
N PRO A 120 -2.22 5.68 4.75
CA PRO A 120 -2.48 6.76 3.80
C PRO A 120 -1.44 7.89 3.98
N LEU A 121 -1.21 8.65 2.91
CA LEU A 121 -0.31 9.80 2.93
C LEU A 121 -0.81 10.84 3.96
N PRO A 122 0.07 11.39 4.81
CA PRO A 122 -0.30 12.41 5.78
C PRO A 122 -0.61 13.76 5.08
N ARG A 123 -1.53 14.54 5.67
CA ARG A 123 -2.01 15.83 5.10
C ARG A 123 -0.94 16.92 4.96
N THR A 124 0.21 16.71 5.57
CA THR A 124 1.41 17.53 5.54
C THR A 124 2.18 17.43 4.22
N ILE A 125 2.03 16.31 3.51
CA ILE A 125 2.67 16.04 2.20
C ILE A 125 1.63 15.67 1.12
N TRP A 126 0.35 15.90 1.41
CA TRP A 126 -0.77 15.57 0.52
C TRP A 126 -1.96 16.50 0.74
N ASP A 127 -2.42 17.16 -0.33
CA ASP A 127 -3.48 18.18 -0.28
C ASP A 127 -4.89 17.60 -0.07
N GLY A 128 -5.02 16.27 -0.05
CA GLY A 128 -6.27 15.61 0.30
C GLY A 128 -7.24 15.41 -0.85
N GLU A 129 -6.84 15.66 -2.10
CA GLU A 129 -7.64 15.31 -3.29
C GLU A 129 -7.78 13.79 -3.41
N GLN A 130 -8.77 13.23 -2.74
CA GLN A 130 -9.11 11.83 -2.90
C GLN A 130 -9.90 11.64 -4.20
N LYS A 131 -9.27 10.98 -5.19
CA LYS A 131 -10.04 10.37 -6.28
C LYS A 131 -10.85 9.23 -5.69
N THR A 132 -12.16 9.44 -5.53
CA THR A 132 -13.06 8.36 -5.16
C THR A 132 -13.08 7.34 -6.29
N HIS A 133 -12.53 6.15 -6.02
CA HIS A 133 -12.54 5.04 -6.97
C HIS A 133 -13.88 4.27 -6.93
N CYS A 134 -14.85 4.77 -6.16
CA CYS A 134 -16.22 4.28 -6.20
C CYS A 134 -16.94 4.88 -7.40
N PHE A 135 -17.74 4.07 -8.09
CA PHE A 135 -18.64 4.59 -9.12
C PHE A 135 -19.62 5.62 -8.52
N LYS A 136 -20.13 6.53 -9.36
CA LYS A 136 -21.18 7.48 -9.00
C LYS A 136 -22.40 6.73 -8.41
N GLU A 137 -23.14 7.37 -7.49
CA GLU A 137 -24.28 6.72 -6.81
C GLU A 137 -25.27 6.13 -7.81
N ARG A 138 -25.65 6.88 -8.85
CA ARG A 138 -26.53 6.39 -9.93
C ARG A 138 -26.07 5.06 -10.52
N THR A 139 -24.79 4.96 -10.90
CA THR A 139 -24.18 3.75 -11.46
C THR A 139 -24.18 2.61 -10.43
N ARG A 140 -23.89 2.91 -9.15
CA ARG A 140 -23.90 1.91 -8.08
C ARG A 140 -25.29 1.36 -7.81
N SER A 141 -26.31 2.20 -7.80
CA SER A 141 -27.70 1.78 -7.61
C SER A 141 -28.14 0.87 -8.74
N LEU A 142 -27.85 1.22 -10.00
CA LEU A 142 -28.20 0.40 -11.16
C LEU A 142 -27.51 -0.99 -11.10
N LEU A 143 -26.23 -1.04 -10.73
CA LEU A 143 -25.52 -2.32 -10.55
C LEU A 143 -26.11 -3.18 -9.42
N ARG A 144 -26.56 -2.56 -8.32
CA ARG A 144 -27.20 -3.27 -7.19
C ARG A 144 -28.56 -3.84 -7.58
N GLU A 145 -29.39 -3.04 -8.26
CA GLU A 145 -30.69 -3.46 -8.80
C GLU A 145 -30.57 -4.72 -9.66
N TRP A 146 -29.68 -4.66 -10.65
CA TRP A 146 -29.43 -5.80 -11.54
C TRP A 146 -28.86 -7.02 -10.82
N TYR A 147 -28.04 -6.81 -9.78
CA TYR A 147 -27.47 -7.91 -9.01
C TYR A 147 -28.53 -8.71 -8.25
N LEU A 148 -29.58 -8.06 -7.75
CA LEU A 148 -30.69 -8.76 -7.09
C LEU A 148 -31.47 -9.66 -8.05
N GLN A 149 -31.55 -9.26 -9.33
CA GLN A 149 -32.24 -10.03 -10.37
C GLN A 149 -31.37 -11.19 -10.89
N ASP A 150 -30.11 -10.91 -11.20
CA ASP A 150 -29.19 -11.89 -11.79
C ASP A 150 -27.74 -11.68 -11.31
N PRO A 151 -27.28 -12.41 -10.27
CA PRO A 151 -25.91 -12.32 -9.77
C PRO A 151 -24.84 -12.82 -10.75
N TYR A 152 -25.22 -13.52 -11.83
CA TYR A 152 -24.32 -14.16 -12.80
C TYR A 152 -24.69 -13.79 -14.25
N PRO A 153 -24.60 -12.51 -14.63
CA PRO A 153 -25.01 -12.07 -15.96
C PRO A 153 -24.14 -12.69 -17.05
N ASN A 154 -24.78 -13.15 -18.13
CA ASN A 154 -24.09 -13.65 -19.32
C ASN A 154 -23.33 -12.53 -20.08
N PRO A 155 -22.42 -12.85 -21.03
CA PRO A 155 -21.61 -11.84 -21.73
C PRO A 155 -22.42 -10.75 -22.44
N SER A 156 -23.57 -11.10 -23.03
CA SER A 156 -24.44 -10.12 -23.72
C SER A 156 -25.05 -9.14 -22.72
N ARG A 157 -25.62 -9.66 -21.62
CA ARG A 157 -26.16 -8.84 -20.52
C ARG A 157 -25.09 -7.93 -19.93
N LYS A 158 -23.86 -8.42 -19.72
CA LYS A 158 -22.75 -7.58 -19.24
C LYS A 158 -22.45 -6.41 -20.18
N ARG A 159 -22.48 -6.60 -21.50
CA ARG A 159 -22.31 -5.50 -22.47
C ARG A 159 -23.45 -4.49 -22.40
N HIS A 160 -24.68 -4.96 -22.25
CA HIS A 160 -25.83 -4.07 -22.07
C HIS A 160 -25.71 -3.25 -20.78
N LEU A 161 -25.33 -3.87 -19.64
CA LEU A 161 -25.08 -3.14 -18.39
C LEU A 161 -23.95 -2.14 -18.54
N ALA A 162 -22.87 -2.50 -19.24
CA ALA A 162 -21.75 -1.60 -19.51
C ALA A 162 -22.23 -0.34 -20.25
N GLN A 163 -23.04 -0.50 -21.30
CA GLN A 163 -23.66 0.61 -22.04
C GLN A 163 -24.57 1.45 -21.14
N ALA A 164 -25.45 0.82 -20.36
CA ALA A 164 -26.41 1.52 -19.49
C ALA A 164 -25.73 2.25 -18.31
N THR A 165 -24.57 1.77 -17.85
CA THR A 165 -23.84 2.34 -16.70
C THR A 165 -22.74 3.31 -17.10
N GLY A 166 -22.37 3.37 -18.38
CA GLY A 166 -21.19 4.10 -18.87
C GLY A 166 -19.86 3.48 -18.40
N LEU A 167 -19.86 2.19 -18.06
CA LEU A 167 -18.67 1.45 -17.62
C LEU A 167 -18.16 0.53 -18.73
N THR A 168 -16.94 0.04 -18.60
CA THR A 168 -16.45 -1.02 -19.50
C THR A 168 -17.03 -2.38 -19.09
N PRO A 169 -17.22 -3.33 -20.02
CA PRO A 169 -17.67 -4.69 -19.71
C PRO A 169 -16.80 -5.38 -18.65
N THR A 170 -15.49 -5.09 -18.64
CA THR A 170 -14.53 -5.56 -17.63
C THR A 170 -14.81 -4.98 -16.24
N GLN A 171 -15.08 -3.67 -16.14
CA GLN A 171 -15.44 -3.04 -14.86
C GLN A 171 -16.72 -3.63 -14.28
N VAL A 172 -17.75 -3.85 -15.10
CA VAL A 172 -19.00 -4.51 -14.70
C VAL A 172 -18.70 -5.94 -14.24
N GLY A 173 -17.95 -6.72 -15.04
CA GLY A 173 -17.56 -8.09 -14.68
C GLY A 173 -16.82 -8.18 -13.34
N ASN A 174 -15.88 -7.27 -13.11
CA ASN A 174 -15.14 -7.16 -11.86
C ASN A 174 -16.03 -6.77 -10.68
N TRP A 175 -16.97 -5.85 -10.89
CA TRP A 175 -17.91 -5.44 -9.85
C TRP A 175 -18.76 -6.62 -9.37
N PHE A 176 -19.35 -7.39 -10.28
CA PHE A 176 -20.16 -8.57 -9.96
C PHE A 176 -19.34 -9.65 -9.27
N LYS A 177 -18.12 -9.93 -9.76
CA LYS A 177 -17.18 -10.86 -9.11
C LYS A 177 -16.88 -10.44 -7.67
N ASN A 178 -16.51 -9.17 -7.47
CA ASN A 178 -16.18 -8.62 -6.16
C ASN A 178 -17.40 -8.55 -5.22
N ARG A 179 -18.61 -8.37 -5.75
CA ARG A 179 -19.84 -8.39 -4.95
C ARG A 179 -20.11 -9.79 -4.40
N ARG A 180 -20.09 -10.82 -5.26
CA ARG A 180 -20.25 -12.22 -4.83
C ARG A 180 -19.20 -12.67 -3.82
N GLN A 181 -17.95 -12.22 -3.97
CA GLN A 181 -16.90 -12.50 -2.99
C GLN A 181 -17.21 -11.90 -1.62
N ARG A 182 -17.71 -10.66 -1.56
CA ARG A 182 -18.12 -10.00 -0.31
C ARG A 182 -19.29 -10.71 0.36
N ASP A 183 -20.29 -11.14 -0.42
CA ASP A 183 -21.47 -11.83 0.12
C ASP A 183 -21.09 -13.21 0.72
N ARG A 184 -20.19 -13.96 0.06
CA ARG A 184 -19.64 -15.21 0.63
C ARG A 184 -18.85 -14.97 1.92
N ALA A 185 -18.00 -13.94 1.95
CA ALA A 185 -17.23 -13.60 3.15
C ALA A 185 -18.12 -13.18 4.32
N ALA A 186 -19.18 -12.40 4.06
CA ALA A 186 -20.17 -12.02 5.05
C ALA A 186 -20.94 -13.24 5.58
N SER A 187 -21.35 -14.14 4.69
CA SER A 187 -22.04 -15.38 5.07
C SER A 187 -21.17 -16.29 5.93
N ALA A 188 -19.88 -16.42 5.61
CA ALA A 188 -18.92 -17.19 6.40
C ALA A 188 -18.72 -16.59 7.80
N LYS A 189 -18.62 -15.25 7.90
CA LYS A 189 -18.50 -14.55 9.20
C LYS A 189 -19.74 -14.75 10.08
N ASN A 190 -20.94 -14.68 9.51
CA ASN A 190 -22.19 -14.90 10.24
C ASN A 190 -22.30 -16.33 10.77
N ARG A 191 -21.86 -17.34 10.00
CA ARG A 191 -21.84 -18.74 10.47
C ARG A 191 -20.90 -18.94 11.66
N LEU A 192 -19.70 -18.36 11.63
CA LEU A 192 -18.75 -18.43 12.76
C LEU A 192 -19.28 -17.76 14.04
N GLN A 193 -20.05 -16.68 13.90
CA GLN A 193 -20.67 -16.01 15.05
C GLN A 193 -21.85 -16.79 15.63
N GLN A 194 -22.64 -17.46 14.79
CA GLN A 194 -23.73 -18.32 15.26
C GLN A 194 -23.20 -19.57 15.97
N ASP A 195 -22.13 -20.18 15.49
CA ASP A 195 -21.51 -21.36 16.12
C ASP A 195 -20.87 -21.02 17.49
N SER A 196 -20.32 -19.81 17.64
CA SER A 196 -19.85 -19.29 18.93
C SER A 196 -20.98 -18.97 19.93
N SER A 197 -22.24 -18.87 19.47
CA SER A 197 -23.40 -18.56 20.31
C SER A 197 -24.24 -19.79 20.70
N LEU A 198 -23.86 -20.99 20.23
CA LEU A 198 -24.52 -22.25 20.57
C LEU A 198 -23.80 -23.07 21.65
N LEU A 199 -22.76 -22.53 22.29
CA LEU A 199 -22.27 -23.09 23.55
C LEU A 199 -23.21 -22.65 24.67
N PRO A 200 -23.94 -23.57 25.35
CA PRO A 200 -24.77 -23.20 26.46
C PRO A 200 -23.86 -22.77 27.62
N SER A 201 -24.09 -21.54 28.10
CA SER A 201 -23.61 -21.08 29.38
C SER A 201 -24.20 -22.00 30.46
N GLY A 202 -23.36 -22.85 31.05
CA GLY A 202 -23.79 -23.82 32.05
C GLY A 202 -22.60 -24.49 32.73
N SER A 203 -22.43 -24.17 34.01
CA SER A 203 -21.51 -24.73 35.01
C SER A 203 -20.01 -24.44 34.86
N SER A 204 -19.55 -23.49 35.69
CA SER A 204 -18.25 -23.57 36.34
C SER A 204 -18.06 -24.94 37.01
N PRO A 205 -16.82 -25.44 37.05
CA PRO A 205 -16.27 -25.76 38.35
C PRO A 205 -14.93 -25.05 38.56
N GLU A 206 -14.73 -24.62 39.79
CA GLU A 206 -13.48 -24.06 40.28
C GLU A 206 -12.33 -25.08 40.29
N CYS A 207 -11.12 -24.51 40.32
CA CYS A 207 -9.99 -24.93 41.15
C CYS A 207 -8.99 -25.98 40.63
N SER A 208 -7.80 -25.47 40.31
CA SER A 208 -6.46 -25.90 40.77
C SER A 208 -5.71 -27.06 40.11
N SER A 209 -4.42 -26.72 39.91
CA SER A 209 -3.18 -27.51 40.06
C SER A 209 -2.88 -28.70 39.14
N GLU A 210 -1.80 -28.50 38.37
CA GLU A 210 -0.63 -29.38 38.18
C GLU A 210 -0.85 -30.91 38.17
N HIS A 211 -0.54 -31.57 37.04
CA HIS A 211 0.60 -32.51 36.94
C HIS A 211 0.80 -33.02 35.50
N ASN A 212 2.06 -33.36 35.24
CA ASN A 212 2.69 -33.88 34.02
C ASN A 212 2.33 -35.36 33.77
N THR A 213 2.27 -35.81 32.50
CA THR A 213 2.84 -37.10 31.97
C THR A 213 2.35 -37.45 30.54
N HIS A 214 3.29 -37.49 29.59
CA HIS A 214 3.67 -38.64 28.75
C HIS A 214 2.59 -39.66 28.26
N LEU A 215 2.29 -39.68 26.95
CA LEU A 215 2.47 -40.82 26.00
C LEU A 215 1.61 -40.74 24.72
N GLN A 216 2.31 -40.92 23.59
CA GLN A 216 1.99 -41.62 22.34
C GLN A 216 0.53 -41.92 21.93
N GLY A 217 0.24 -41.69 20.64
CA GLY A 217 -0.58 -42.64 19.88
C GLY A 217 -1.45 -42.05 18.76
N SER A 218 -0.98 -42.23 17.53
CA SER A 218 -1.77 -42.71 16.38
C SER A 218 -2.73 -41.76 15.64
N SER A 219 -2.29 -41.45 14.43
CA SER A 219 -3.08 -41.11 13.24
C SER A 219 -4.18 -42.13 12.94
N PRO A 220 -5.20 -41.75 12.14
CA PRO A 220 -5.55 -42.62 11.02
C PRO A 220 -5.69 -41.88 9.68
N HIS A 221 -4.97 -42.42 8.69
CA HIS A 221 -5.23 -42.33 7.26
C HIS A 221 -6.57 -42.98 6.87
N ARG A 222 -7.22 -42.48 5.80
CA ARG A 222 -7.57 -43.17 4.51
C ARG A 222 -8.65 -42.39 3.70
N PRO A 223 -8.99 -42.78 2.46
CA PRO A 223 -8.26 -42.92 1.16
C PRO A 223 -8.77 -41.84 0.15
N GLY A 224 -8.33 -41.62 -1.09
CA GLY A 224 -7.60 -42.42 -2.09
C GLY A 224 -8.47 -42.69 -3.34
N SER A 225 -8.31 -41.85 -4.40
CA SER A 225 -8.38 -42.14 -5.87
C SER A 225 -9.76 -42.37 -6.55
N PRO A 226 -9.90 -42.31 -7.91
CA PRO A 226 -8.90 -42.14 -9.00
C PRO A 226 -9.17 -40.94 -9.97
N GLU A 227 -8.15 -40.33 -10.60
CA GLU A 227 -7.51 -40.64 -11.90
C GLU A 227 -8.46 -40.76 -13.12
N GLU A 228 -8.40 -39.76 -14.01
CA GLU A 228 -8.57 -39.93 -15.45
C GLU A 228 -7.44 -39.18 -16.18
N ASN A 229 -6.65 -39.95 -16.92
CA ASN A 229 -5.65 -39.52 -17.89
C ASN A 229 -6.34 -39.12 -19.20
N SER A 230 -5.85 -38.06 -19.86
CA SER A 230 -5.84 -38.02 -21.32
C SER A 230 -4.70 -37.12 -21.81
N ASP A 231 -3.72 -37.82 -22.35
CA ASP A 231 -2.52 -37.38 -23.05
C ASP A 231 -2.83 -36.69 -24.39
N CYS A 232 -2.01 -35.72 -24.79
CA CYS A 232 -1.87 -35.28 -26.18
C CYS A 232 -0.60 -34.43 -26.31
N SER A 233 0.48 -35.08 -26.73
CA SER A 233 1.75 -34.50 -27.13
C SER A 233 1.67 -33.72 -28.44
N SER A 234 2.65 -32.80 -28.62
CA SER A 234 3.40 -32.46 -29.87
C SER A 234 3.37 -30.96 -30.25
N GLY A 235 4.52 -30.29 -30.15
CA GLY A 235 4.87 -29.13 -31.01
C GLY A 235 5.28 -29.59 -32.42
N PRO A 236 6.05 -28.84 -33.25
CA PRO A 236 6.77 -27.58 -32.98
C PRO A 236 6.81 -26.55 -34.16
N ARG A 237 7.70 -25.53 -34.05
CA ARG A 237 8.20 -24.52 -35.05
C ARG A 237 7.24 -23.35 -35.35
N GLY A 238 7.67 -22.11 -35.58
CA GLY A 238 8.97 -21.44 -35.75
C GLY A 238 8.73 -20.05 -36.37
N THR A 239 9.76 -19.20 -36.44
CA THR A 239 9.81 -17.83 -37.04
C THR A 239 9.10 -16.74 -36.22
N GLY A 240 9.64 -15.56 -35.91
CA GLY A 240 10.75 -14.80 -36.48
C GLY A 240 10.20 -13.59 -37.23
N ALA A 241 10.09 -12.42 -36.59
CA ALA A 241 10.14 -11.09 -37.24
C ALA A 241 9.97 -9.94 -36.21
N SER A 242 11.02 -9.12 -36.11
CA SER A 242 11.01 -7.70 -35.72
C SER A 242 10.16 -6.91 -36.74
N THR A 243 9.38 -5.88 -36.39
CA THR A 243 9.70 -4.43 -36.17
C THR A 243 8.33 -3.67 -36.15
N PRO A 244 8.23 -2.33 -36.12
CA PRO A 244 8.75 -1.33 -35.17
C PRO A 244 7.63 -0.42 -34.58
N ASP A 245 8.07 0.52 -33.73
CA ASP A 245 7.41 1.75 -33.30
C ASP A 245 6.61 2.48 -34.39
N ILE A 246 5.37 2.87 -34.05
CA ILE A 246 4.66 3.97 -34.70
C ILE A 246 4.26 4.96 -33.61
N SER A 247 5.02 6.06 -33.58
CA SER A 247 4.59 7.34 -33.02
C SER A 247 3.59 7.97 -33.98
N VAL A 248 2.39 8.29 -33.50
CA VAL A 248 1.52 9.28 -34.15
C VAL A 248 1.07 10.27 -33.09
N SER A 249 1.71 11.43 -33.14
CA SER A 249 1.20 12.70 -32.66
C SER A 249 0.09 13.15 -33.62
N SER A 250 -1.03 13.63 -33.08
CA SER A 250 -1.88 14.65 -33.71
C SER A 250 -2.93 15.14 -32.71
N ASP A 251 -2.67 16.36 -32.23
CA ASP A 251 -3.61 17.44 -31.98
C ASP A 251 -5.05 17.24 -32.51
N SER A 252 -6.03 17.52 -31.65
CA SER A 252 -7.28 18.17 -32.01
C SER A 252 -7.96 18.70 -30.75
N GLU A 253 -7.90 20.02 -30.64
CA GLU A 253 -8.75 20.89 -29.83
C GLU A 253 -10.24 20.53 -29.97
N PHE A 254 -10.98 20.56 -28.86
CA PHE A 254 -12.36 21.06 -28.90
C PHE A 254 -12.80 21.53 -27.49
N GLU A 255 -12.86 22.85 -27.34
CA GLU A 255 -13.65 23.55 -26.34
C GLU A 255 -15.15 23.37 -26.63
N SER A 256 -15.92 23.04 -25.59
CA SER A 256 -17.22 23.63 -25.22
C SER A 256 -17.71 23.04 -23.91
#